data_AF-A0A9R1B183-F1
#
_entry.id   AF-A0A9R1B183-F1
#
_cell.length_a   1.000
_cell.length_b   1.000
_cell.length_c   1.000
_cell.angle_alpha   90.00
_cell.angle_beta   90.00
_cell.angle_gamma   90.00
#
_symmetry.space_group_name_H-M   'P 1'
#
loop_
_entity.id
_entity.type
_entity.pdbx_description
1 polymer ?
#
loop_
_entity_poly.entity_id
_entity_poly.type
_entity_poly.pdbx_seq_one_letter_code
_entity_poly.pdbx_strand_id
1 'polypeptide(L)'
;MTGGHINPAVTFGLFLARKLSLTRAIFYIIMQCLGAICGAGVVKGFQQGLYMGNGGGANVVASGYTKGDGLGAEIIGTFVLVYTVFSATDAKRNARDSHVPILAPLPIGFAVFLVHLATIPITGTGINPARSLGAAIIYNRDHAWNDQLV
;
A
#
# COMPACT_ATOMS: atom_id res chain seq x y z
N MET A 1 -12.50 15.07 5.80
CA MET A 1 -11.90 14.14 4.82
C MET A 1 -10.41 14.05 5.10
N THR A 2 -9.79 12.88 4.97
CA THR A 2 -8.50 12.50 5.61
C THR A 2 -7.23 12.85 4.85
N GLY A 3 -7.31 13.56 3.72
CA GLY A 3 -6.16 13.79 2.82
C GLY A 3 -5.86 12.61 1.87
N GLY A 4 -6.60 11.50 1.96
CA GLY A 4 -6.58 10.44 0.95
C GLY A 4 -5.33 9.56 0.95
N HIS A 5 -4.68 9.34 2.09
CA HIS A 5 -3.40 8.61 2.12
C HIS A 5 -3.54 7.14 1.70
N ILE A 6 -4.53 6.42 2.23
CA ILE A 6 -4.91 5.01 1.90
C ILE A 6 -3.74 3.99 1.98
N ASN A 7 -2.57 4.42 2.43
CA ASN A 7 -1.32 3.69 2.36
C ASN A 7 -0.38 4.13 3.50
N PRO A 8 0.14 3.18 4.32
CA PRO A 8 1.08 3.48 5.39
C PRO A 8 2.37 4.13 4.90
N ALA A 9 2.91 3.74 3.74
CA ALA A 9 4.13 4.32 3.18
C ALA A 9 3.93 5.81 2.82
N VAL A 10 2.77 6.15 2.26
CA VAL A 10 2.39 7.54 1.96
C VAL A 10 2.21 8.35 3.26
N THR A 11 1.52 7.76 4.23
CA THR A 11 1.30 8.37 5.56
C THR A 11 2.63 8.65 6.26
N PHE A 12 3.56 7.69 6.21
CA PHE A 12 4.89 7.80 6.79
C PHE A 12 5.74 8.85 6.05
N GLY A 13 5.70 8.88 4.72
CA GLY A 13 6.37 9.92 3.93
C GLY A 13 5.92 11.34 4.35
N LEU A 14 4.61 11.56 4.41
CA LEU A 14 4.05 12.86 4.85
C LEU A 14 4.39 13.20 6.31
N PHE A 15 4.49 12.20 7.18
CA PHE A 15 4.98 12.37 8.56
C PHE A 15 6.45 12.81 8.59
N LEU A 16 7.34 12.16 7.83
CA LEU A 16 8.75 12.55 7.74
C LEU A 16 8.94 13.96 7.16
N ALA A 17 8.08 14.36 6.21
CA ALA A 17 8.04 15.71 5.67
C ALA A 17 7.39 16.74 6.61
N ARG A 18 7.07 16.36 7.87
CA ARG A 18 6.43 17.20 8.89
C ARG A 18 5.07 17.79 8.47
N LYS A 19 4.39 17.14 7.52
CA LYS A 19 3.03 17.50 7.06
C LYS A 19 1.93 16.79 7.86
N LEU A 20 2.30 15.86 8.74
CA LEU A 20 1.39 15.08 9.58
C LEU A 20 1.97 14.92 11.00
N SER A 21 1.14 15.01 12.04
CA SER A 21 1.58 14.74 13.42
C SER A 21 1.74 13.24 13.67
N LEU A 22 2.62 12.87 14.60
CA LEU A 22 2.88 11.46 14.96
C LEU A 22 1.59 10.71 15.35
N THR A 23 0.78 11.31 16.21
CA THR A 23 -0.48 10.72 16.67
C THR A 23 -1.40 10.42 15.49
N ARG A 24 -1.56 11.38 14.56
CA ARG A 24 -2.38 11.18 13.36
C ARG A 24 -1.78 10.09 12.46
N ALA A 25 -0.47 10.06 12.27
CA ALA A 25 0.20 9.03 11.47
C ALA A 25 -0.09 7.63 12.00
N ILE A 26 0.02 7.41 13.33
CA ILE A 26 -0.26 6.13 13.97
C ILE A 26 -1.73 5.72 13.75
N PHE A 27 -2.68 6.62 14.03
CA PHE A 27 -4.10 6.33 13.81
C PHE A 27 -4.40 5.99 12.35
N TYR A 28 -3.80 6.71 11.40
CA TYR A 28 -3.96 6.42 9.98
C TYR A 28 -3.47 5.04 9.61
N ILE A 29 -2.27 4.64 10.06
CA ILE A 29 -1.70 3.33 9.76
C ILE A 29 -2.59 2.21 10.31
N ILE A 30 -3.04 2.34 11.57
CA ILE A 30 -3.94 1.35 12.19
C ILE A 30 -5.23 1.21 11.39
N MET A 31 -5.90 2.32 11.07
CA MET A 31 -7.17 2.29 10.33
C MET A 31 -6.99 1.75 8.90
N GLN A 32 -5.86 2.03 8.25
CA GLN A 32 -5.54 1.47 6.93
C GLN A 32 -5.38 -0.05 6.99
N CYS A 33 -4.63 -0.56 7.97
CA CYS A 33 -4.45 -2.01 8.15
C CYS A 33 -5.77 -2.71 8.47
N LEU A 34 -6.57 -2.15 9.39
CA LEU A 34 -7.89 -2.71 9.71
C LEU A 34 -8.82 -2.72 8.51
N GLY A 35 -8.86 -1.63 7.74
CA GLY A 35 -9.64 -1.57 6.50
C GLY A 35 -9.22 -2.61 5.47
N ALA A 36 -7.91 -2.83 5.29
CA ALA A 36 -7.38 -3.83 4.38
C ALA A 36 -7.72 -5.26 4.81
N ILE A 37 -7.61 -5.58 6.10
CA ILE A 37 -8.02 -6.88 6.67
C ILE A 37 -9.51 -7.12 6.43
N CYS A 38 -10.36 -6.14 6.74
CA CYS A 38 -11.81 -6.24 6.51
C CYS A 38 -12.12 -6.46 5.02
N GLY A 39 -11.48 -5.68 4.13
CA GLY A 39 -11.68 -5.81 2.69
C GLY A 39 -11.31 -7.20 2.15
N ALA A 40 -10.12 -7.71 2.52
CA ALA A 40 -9.70 -9.05 2.14
C ALA A 40 -10.64 -10.13 2.73
N GLY A 41 -11.10 -9.96 3.97
CA GLY A 41 -12.06 -10.85 4.62
C GLY A 41 -13.39 -10.93 3.89
N VAL A 42 -13.91 -9.80 3.42
CA VAL A 42 -15.14 -9.74 2.61
C VAL A 42 -14.98 -10.51 1.30
N VAL A 43 -13.85 -10.34 0.59
CA VAL A 43 -13.58 -11.07 -0.67
C VAL A 43 -13.52 -12.57 -0.44
N LYS A 44 -12.81 -13.00 0.61
CA LYS A 44 -12.77 -14.42 1.02
C LYS A 44 -14.17 -14.95 1.38
N GLY A 45 -14.98 -14.14 2.05
CA GLY A 45 -16.36 -14.49 2.41
C GLY A 45 -17.26 -14.72 1.21
N PHE A 46 -17.11 -13.93 0.14
CA PHE A 46 -17.89 -14.13 -1.09
C PHE A 46 -17.49 -15.37 -1.87
N GLN A 47 -16.19 -15.69 -1.90
CA GLN A 47 -15.71 -16.80 -2.72
C GLN A 47 -14.48 -17.47 -2.12
N GLN A 48 -14.69 -18.22 -1.04
CA GLN A 48 -13.61 -18.82 -0.26
C GLN A 48 -12.74 -19.78 -1.09
N GLY A 49 -13.35 -20.61 -1.94
CA GLY A 49 -12.64 -21.60 -2.74
C GLY A 49 -11.67 -20.95 -3.74
N LEU A 50 -12.16 -20.00 -4.55
CA LEU A 50 -11.30 -19.29 -5.52
C LEU A 50 -10.28 -18.40 -4.82
N TYR A 51 -10.66 -17.76 -3.71
CA TYR A 51 -9.74 -16.95 -2.94
C TYR A 51 -8.54 -17.76 -2.46
N MET A 52 -8.79 -18.93 -1.84
CA MET A 52 -7.72 -19.79 -1.34
C MET A 52 -6.94 -20.47 -2.48
N GLY A 53 -7.61 -20.84 -3.58
CA GLY A 53 -7.00 -21.47 -4.75
C GLY A 53 -6.11 -20.54 -5.57
N ASN A 54 -6.41 -19.24 -5.60
CA ASN A 54 -5.73 -18.23 -6.44
C ASN A 54 -4.80 -17.31 -5.65
N GLY A 55 -4.22 -17.80 -4.54
CA GLY A 55 -3.19 -17.05 -3.80
C GLY A 55 -3.70 -15.95 -2.86
N GLY A 56 -5.02 -15.79 -2.69
CA GLY A 56 -5.63 -14.84 -1.74
C GLY A 56 -5.32 -13.37 -1.99
N GLY A 57 -4.76 -13.05 -3.16
CA GLY A 57 -4.23 -11.72 -3.46
C GLY A 57 -3.07 -11.29 -2.57
N ALA A 58 -2.38 -12.22 -1.90
CA ALA A 58 -1.19 -11.94 -1.09
C ALA A 58 0.00 -11.55 -1.97
N ASN A 59 0.87 -10.69 -1.44
CA ASN A 59 2.14 -10.36 -2.09
C ASN A 59 3.15 -11.46 -1.76
N VAL A 60 3.79 -12.00 -2.79
CA VAL A 60 4.77 -13.09 -2.70
C VAL A 60 5.83 -12.88 -3.77
N VAL A 61 7.07 -13.24 -3.49
CA VAL A 61 8.12 -13.16 -4.52
C VAL A 61 7.89 -14.27 -5.53
N ALA A 62 7.73 -13.89 -6.80
CA ALA A 62 7.48 -14.83 -7.87
C ALA A 62 8.69 -15.75 -8.10
N SER A 63 8.43 -16.99 -8.51
CA SER A 63 9.47 -17.96 -8.84
C SER A 63 10.41 -17.42 -9.92
N GLY A 64 11.72 -17.53 -9.69
CA GLY A 64 12.75 -16.98 -10.59
C GLY A 64 13.30 -15.63 -10.15
N TYR A 65 12.70 -14.98 -9.15
CA TYR A 65 13.23 -13.80 -8.50
C TYR A 65 13.76 -14.13 -7.11
N THR A 66 14.81 -13.43 -6.70
CA THR A 66 15.30 -13.48 -5.32
C THR A 66 14.51 -12.51 -4.44
N LYS A 67 14.59 -12.69 -3.12
CA LYS A 67 14.03 -11.71 -2.16
C LYS A 67 14.65 -10.31 -2.32
N GLY A 68 15.91 -10.25 -2.77
CA GLY A 68 16.58 -8.98 -3.08
C GLY A 68 15.95 -8.26 -4.28
N ASP A 69 15.59 -9.01 -5.32
CA ASP A 69 14.90 -8.46 -6.50
C ASP A 69 13.51 -7.92 -6.13
N GLY A 70 12.76 -8.69 -5.34
CA GLY A 70 11.46 -8.27 -4.81
C GLY A 70 11.57 -6.99 -3.98
N LEU A 71 12.50 -6.96 -3.01
CA LEU A 71 12.71 -5.81 -2.14
C LEU A 71 13.12 -4.57 -2.94
N GLY A 72 14.02 -4.73 -3.93
CA GLY A 72 14.42 -3.65 -4.83
C GLY A 72 13.25 -3.09 -5.64
N ALA A 73 12.40 -3.97 -6.19
CA ALA A 73 11.20 -3.57 -6.92
C ALA A 73 10.21 -2.81 -6.04
N GLU A 74 9.97 -3.27 -4.81
CA GLU A 74 9.08 -2.62 -3.85
C GLU A 74 9.61 -1.26 -3.38
N ILE A 75 10.92 -1.13 -3.14
CA ILE A 75 11.56 0.15 -2.79
C ILE A 75 11.39 1.17 -3.92
N ILE A 76 11.74 0.80 -5.15
CA ILE A 76 11.67 1.70 -6.31
C ILE A 76 10.20 2.06 -6.61
N GLY A 77 9.30 1.08 -6.59
CA GLY A 77 7.87 1.29 -6.81
C GLY A 77 7.25 2.23 -5.76
N THR A 78 7.56 2.01 -4.49
CA THR A 78 7.10 2.86 -3.40
C THR A 78 7.68 4.26 -3.50
N PHE A 79 8.95 4.40 -3.89
CA PHE A 79 9.58 5.70 -4.14
C PHE A 79 8.84 6.48 -5.23
N VAL A 80 8.54 5.86 -6.38
CA VAL A 80 7.78 6.50 -7.47
C VAL A 80 6.41 6.98 -6.99
N LEU A 81 5.70 6.16 -6.22
CA LEU A 81 4.41 6.52 -5.63
C LEU A 81 4.55 7.72 -4.68
N VAL A 82 5.43 7.64 -3.70
CA VAL A 82 5.61 8.68 -2.67
C VAL A 82 6.12 9.98 -3.29
N TYR A 83 7.06 9.91 -4.23
CA TYR A 83 7.52 11.07 -5.01
C TYR A 83 6.37 11.73 -5.78
N THR A 84 5.50 10.93 -6.40
CA THR A 84 4.31 11.45 -7.10
C THR A 84 3.34 12.11 -6.13
N VAL A 85 3.12 11.54 -4.94
CA VAL A 85 2.31 12.17 -3.89
C VAL A 85 2.86 13.53 -3.53
N PHE A 86 4.16 13.65 -3.29
CA PHE A 86 4.81 14.93 -2.98
C PHE A 86 4.69 15.94 -4.13
N SER A 87 4.85 15.49 -5.37
CA SER A 87 4.71 16.34 -6.56
C SER A 87 3.27 16.78 -6.81
N ALA A 88 2.30 15.93 -6.45
CA ALA A 88 0.86 16.17 -6.56
C ALA A 88 0.28 16.92 -5.35
N THR A 89 1.13 17.35 -4.42
CA THR A 89 0.72 18.08 -3.22
C THR A 89 0.50 19.55 -3.56
N ASP A 90 -0.76 20.02 -3.50
CA ASP A 90 -1.04 21.44 -3.71
C ASP A 90 -0.64 22.25 -2.45
N ALA A 91 0.39 23.08 -2.57
CA ALA A 91 0.89 23.92 -1.48
C ALA A 91 -0.14 24.97 -0.99
N LYS A 92 -1.19 25.25 -1.75
CA LYS A 92 -2.20 26.29 -1.44
C LYS A 92 -3.53 25.74 -0.92
N ARG A 93 -3.71 24.41 -0.89
CA ARG A 93 -4.97 23.79 -0.48
C ARG A 93 -4.76 22.76 0.62
N ASN A 94 -5.29 23.06 1.80
CA ASN A 94 -5.30 22.18 2.96
C ASN A 94 -6.66 21.45 3.07
N ALA A 95 -6.63 20.19 3.50
CA ALA A 95 -7.80 19.42 3.85
C ALA A 95 -8.49 20.06 5.06
N ARG A 96 -9.82 20.16 4.99
CA ARG A 96 -10.68 20.84 5.97
C ARG A 96 -10.25 20.54 7.42
N ASP A 97 -10.02 21.59 8.20
CA ASP A 97 -9.63 21.59 9.62
C ASP A 97 -8.27 20.93 9.95
N SER A 98 -7.34 20.85 8.98
CA SER A 98 -5.99 20.34 9.20
C SER A 98 -4.96 20.93 8.22
N HIS A 99 -3.70 21.05 8.62
CA HIS A 99 -2.59 21.41 7.71
C HIS A 99 -2.18 20.26 6.76
N VAL A 100 -3.08 19.30 6.49
CA VAL A 100 -2.81 18.17 5.60
C VAL A 100 -3.12 18.61 4.18
N PRO A 101 -2.18 18.60 3.24
CA PRO A 101 -2.44 19.08 1.89
C PRO A 101 -3.40 18.18 1.10
N ILE A 102 -4.17 18.79 0.20
CA ILE A 102 -5.03 18.04 -0.74
C ILE A 102 -4.16 17.48 -1.86
N LEU A 103 -4.31 16.19 -2.10
CA LEU A 103 -3.59 15.46 -3.14
C LEU A 103 -4.37 15.49 -4.46
N ALA A 104 -3.69 15.72 -5.59
CA ALA A 104 -4.27 15.50 -6.90
C ALA A 104 -4.40 13.98 -7.16
N PRO A 105 -5.62 13.41 -7.24
CA PRO A 105 -5.79 11.95 -7.24
C PRO A 105 -5.37 11.28 -8.54
N LEU A 106 -5.48 11.99 -9.68
CA LEU A 106 -5.22 11.41 -11.00
C LEU A 106 -3.73 11.02 -11.20
N PRO A 107 -2.73 11.90 -10.94
CA PRO A 107 -1.33 11.51 -11.02
C PRO A 107 -0.96 10.35 -10.08
N ILE A 108 -1.51 10.36 -8.86
CA ILE A 108 -1.23 9.31 -7.87
C ILE A 108 -1.78 7.97 -8.33
N GLY A 109 -3.02 7.93 -8.81
CA GLY A 109 -3.61 6.72 -9.38
C GLY A 109 -2.82 6.21 -10.58
N PHE A 110 -2.33 7.10 -11.44
CA PHE A 110 -1.51 6.74 -12.59
C PHE A 110 -0.13 6.20 -12.18
N ALA A 111 0.50 6.76 -11.15
CA ALA A 111 1.76 6.23 -10.61
C ALA A 111 1.56 4.81 -10.05
N VAL A 112 0.49 4.58 -9.28
CA VAL A 112 0.14 3.23 -8.81
C VAL A 112 -0.05 2.28 -9.99
N PHE A 113 -0.81 2.69 -11.01
CA PHE A 113 -1.06 1.88 -12.21
C PHE A 113 0.24 1.51 -12.94
N LEU A 114 1.12 2.48 -13.21
CA LEU A 114 2.39 2.23 -13.89
C LEU A 114 3.30 1.29 -13.09
N VAL A 115 3.37 1.47 -11.76
CA VAL A 115 4.15 0.57 -10.91
C VAL A 115 3.59 -0.84 -10.94
N HIS A 116 2.26 -1.01 -10.97
CA HIS A 116 1.64 -2.33 -11.12
C HIS A 116 2.02 -3.00 -12.45
N LEU A 117 2.02 -2.26 -13.55
CA LEU A 117 2.45 -2.81 -14.85
C LEU A 117 3.90 -3.36 -14.81
N ALA A 118 4.77 -2.75 -14.02
CA ALA A 118 6.17 -3.14 -13.92
C ALA A 118 6.43 -4.24 -12.86
N THR A 119 5.75 -4.21 -11.71
CA THR A 119 6.12 -5.04 -10.54
C THR A 119 5.18 -6.20 -10.25
N ILE A 120 4.02 -6.31 -10.92
CA ILE A 120 3.12 -7.47 -10.79
C ILE A 120 3.86 -8.80 -11.04
N PRO A 121 4.71 -8.93 -12.09
CA PRO A 121 5.42 -10.18 -12.34
C PRO A 121 6.46 -10.57 -11.28
N ILE A 122 6.87 -9.63 -10.41
CA ILE A 122 7.93 -9.83 -9.42
C ILE A 122 7.32 -10.15 -8.04
N THR A 123 6.37 -9.35 -7.57
CA THR A 123 5.82 -9.44 -6.20
C THR A 123 4.28 -9.41 -6.14
N GLY A 124 3.61 -9.29 -7.28
CA GLY A 124 2.19 -8.93 -7.35
C GLY A 124 1.89 -7.47 -6.97
N THR A 125 2.95 -6.65 -6.80
CA THR A 125 2.94 -5.23 -6.40
C THR A 125 2.36 -4.98 -5.01
N GLY A 126 3.23 -4.74 -4.04
CA GLY A 126 2.88 -4.32 -2.69
C GLY A 126 2.62 -2.83 -2.64
N ILE A 127 3.71 -2.05 -2.62
CA ILE A 127 3.86 -0.58 -2.47
C ILE A 127 2.98 0.07 -1.40
N ASN A 128 2.29 -0.74 -0.60
CA ASN A 128 1.29 -0.39 0.38
C ASN A 128 1.27 -1.46 1.49
N PRO A 129 1.94 -1.19 2.63
CA PRO A 129 2.05 -2.15 3.71
C PRO A 129 0.71 -2.63 4.28
N ALA A 130 -0.32 -1.79 4.30
CA ALA A 130 -1.64 -2.18 4.80
C ALA A 130 -2.30 -3.20 3.87
N ARG A 131 -2.19 -3.01 2.55
CA ARG A 131 -2.71 -3.93 1.53
C ARG A 131 -2.01 -5.28 1.58
N SER A 132 -0.69 -5.30 1.74
CA SER A 132 0.08 -6.54 1.85
C SER A 132 -0.27 -7.28 3.13
N LEU A 133 -0.27 -6.58 4.28
CA LEU A 133 -0.61 -7.17 5.58
C LEU A 133 -2.03 -7.72 5.63
N GLY A 134 -3.01 -6.96 5.11
CA GLY A 134 -4.41 -7.38 5.10
C GLY A 134 -4.64 -8.67 4.31
N ALA A 135 -4.00 -8.79 3.14
CA ALA A 135 -4.05 -10.01 2.35
C ALA A 135 -3.33 -11.18 3.02
N ALA A 136 -2.15 -10.96 3.61
CA ALA A 136 -1.40 -11.99 4.31
C ALA A 136 -2.16 -12.56 5.52
N ILE A 137 -2.79 -11.71 6.34
CA ILE A 137 -3.60 -12.13 7.49
C ILE A 137 -4.78 -13.01 7.06
N ILE A 138 -5.49 -12.63 6.01
CA ILE A 138 -6.71 -13.34 5.58
C ILE A 138 -6.39 -14.60 4.78
N TYR A 139 -5.30 -14.58 4.01
CA TYR A 139 -4.83 -15.74 3.26
C TYR A 139 -4.15 -16.77 4.15
N ASN A 140 -3.35 -16.31 5.13
CA ASN A 140 -2.69 -17.08 6.17
C ASN A 140 -1.98 -18.35 5.68
N ARG A 141 -0.98 -18.17 4.81
CA ARG A 141 -0.10 -19.25 4.33
C ARG A 141 1.36 -18.92 4.61
N ASP A 142 2.15 -19.94 4.95
CA ASP A 142 3.55 -19.75 5.37
C ASP A 142 4.40 -19.01 4.35
N HIS A 143 4.26 -19.32 3.06
CA HIS A 143 5.02 -18.65 2.01
C HIS A 143 4.69 -17.14 1.90
N ALA A 144 3.42 -16.75 2.10
CA ALA A 144 3.02 -15.35 2.13
C ALA A 144 3.61 -14.62 3.36
N TRP A 145 3.65 -15.28 4.52
CA TRP A 145 4.28 -14.72 5.72
C TRP A 145 5.81 -14.62 5.60
N ASN A 146 6.46 -15.60 4.97
CA ASN A 146 7.90 -15.61 4.75
C ASN A 146 8.38 -14.45 3.86
N ASP A 147 7.51 -13.95 2.99
CA ASP A 147 7.81 -12.86 2.06
C ASP A 147 7.14 -11.54 2.46
N GLN A 148 6.40 -11.49 3.58
CA GLN A 148 5.68 -10.30 4.04
C GLN A 148 6.59 -9.09 4.37
N LEU A 149 7.88 -9.34 4.57
CA LEU A 149 8.90 -8.31 4.83
C LEU A 149 9.62 -7.83 3.57
N VAL A 150 9.35 -8.46 2.42
CA VAL A 150 9.82 -8.03 1.10
C VAL A 150 8.92 -6.89 0.63
#